data_AF-A0A3D4MKH0-F1
#
_entry.id   AF-A0A3D4MKH0-F1
#
_cell.length_a   1.000
_cell.length_b   1.000
_cell.length_c   1.000
_cell.angle_alpha   90.00
_cell.angle_beta   90.00
_cell.angle_gamma   90.00
#
_symmetry.space_group_name_H-M   'P 1'
#
loop_
_entity.id
_entity.type
_entity.pdbx_description
1 polymer ?
#
loop_
_entity_poly.entity_id
_entity_poly.type
_entity_poly.pdbx_seq_one_letter_code
_entity_poly.pdbx_strand_id
1 'polypeptide(L)'
;MPKIGLRNIKTAISVFICVAIYLAIALFANIFYKSFDKSILLATEMYTPFFACIATAYSVHTDKGKSVAQAKLRLVASIIGGLTGVLIITIYTKICKFDWPFSHISATGKPTNGFTAADFTAKYMLSFIVPVILTGVATVLVVWICNLLHQKQTSFIAVLTLTAVMTSLGTEPIIYGFNRIASTIVGILVALGVNLFKLPHYRNKDLLFIVGLDGIYKNDNHNMNGYNSYKANHLVADGANISYYSTRTPISLMKMLDGVTLNYPVVCMSGAALYDTKKLEYLYVSNLEDDVVNELNTIFKKKNISPFYNLIHNDVLYTYNEELSNDGEKLYAKNRKNSAYGAFVEGKYPSNLKICYIVLIEKKDVILEIEEQILNSNLKNNLLIQEFDCYEITNSEEVSGYSYLKIYNKNIINFDAIKMIKDNKQVVACGNHKYDSNLFKYANYSFTIDNAPINLKNESNKVLNTNNNEKIFNELGHLYHKKTY
;
A
#
# COMPACT_ATOMS: atom_id res chain seq x y z
N MET A 1 -11.57 -20.31 14.26
CA MET A 1 -11.22 -20.73 12.89
C MET A 1 -10.43 -19.62 12.19
N PRO A 2 -9.37 -19.92 11.41
CA PRO A 2 -8.66 -18.91 10.64
C PRO A 2 -9.59 -18.25 9.62
N LYS A 3 -9.53 -16.91 9.49
CA LYS A 3 -10.36 -16.17 8.54
C LYS A 3 -9.90 -16.46 7.11
N ILE A 4 -10.83 -16.79 6.22
CA ILE A 4 -10.53 -17.00 4.79
C ILE A 4 -10.28 -15.63 4.15
N GLY A 5 -9.08 -15.42 3.60
CA GLY A 5 -8.72 -14.17 2.93
C GLY A 5 -9.51 -13.95 1.64
N LEU A 6 -9.71 -12.68 1.26
CA LEU A 6 -10.47 -12.29 0.06
C LEU A 6 -9.99 -12.96 -1.23
N ARG A 7 -8.67 -13.16 -1.38
CA ARG A 7 -8.11 -13.90 -2.53
C ARG A 7 -8.73 -15.29 -2.65
N ASN A 8 -8.83 -16.02 -1.55
CA ASN A 8 -9.34 -17.39 -1.54
C ASN A 8 -10.85 -17.42 -1.86
N ILE A 9 -11.60 -16.42 -1.39
CA ILE A 9 -13.01 -16.24 -1.75
C ILE A 9 -13.14 -16.02 -3.27
N LYS A 10 -12.31 -15.11 -3.84
CA LYS A 10 -12.29 -14.85 -5.28
C LYS A 10 -11.87 -16.08 -6.08
N THR A 11 -10.91 -16.87 -5.59
CA THR A 11 -10.53 -18.14 -6.20
C THR A 11 -11.71 -19.12 -6.24
N ALA A 12 -12.43 -19.29 -5.12
CA ALA A 12 -13.60 -20.16 -5.05
C ALA A 12 -14.72 -19.72 -6.01
N ILE A 13 -15.01 -18.41 -6.06
CA ILE A 13 -15.98 -17.83 -7.02
C ILE A 13 -15.54 -18.12 -8.46
N SER A 14 -14.25 -17.95 -8.76
CA SER A 14 -13.73 -18.17 -10.11
C SER A 14 -13.82 -19.64 -10.54
N VAL A 15 -13.52 -20.57 -9.63
CA VAL A 15 -13.69 -22.02 -9.85
C VAL A 15 -15.16 -22.37 -10.09
N PHE A 16 -16.07 -21.82 -9.28
CA PHE A 16 -17.51 -21.97 -9.46
C PHE A 16 -17.95 -21.50 -10.86
N ILE A 17 -17.49 -20.33 -11.30
CA ILE A 17 -17.80 -19.79 -12.63
C ILE A 17 -17.27 -20.71 -13.75
N CYS A 18 -16.04 -21.23 -13.63
CA CYS A 18 -15.48 -22.13 -14.64
C CYS A 18 -16.34 -23.41 -14.83
N VAL A 19 -16.82 -23.99 -13.72
CA VAL A 19 -17.71 -25.17 -13.77
C VAL A 19 -19.08 -24.78 -14.30
N ALA A 20 -19.63 -23.64 -13.89
CA ALA A 20 -20.92 -23.14 -14.37
C ALA A 20 -20.91 -22.88 -15.88
N ILE A 21 -19.82 -22.34 -16.43
CA ILE A 21 -19.63 -22.17 -17.89
C ILE A 21 -19.70 -23.53 -18.60
N TYR A 22 -19.03 -24.56 -18.07
CA TYR A 22 -19.07 -25.90 -18.67
C TYR A 22 -20.50 -26.45 -18.70
N LEU A 23 -21.19 -26.40 -17.56
CA LEU A 23 -22.56 -26.86 -17.45
C LEU A 23 -23.51 -26.10 -18.38
N ALA A 24 -23.32 -24.78 -18.52
CA ALA A 24 -24.10 -23.97 -19.43
C ALA A 24 -23.87 -24.37 -20.90
N ILE A 25 -22.62 -24.59 -21.31
CA ILE A 25 -22.29 -25.07 -22.67
C ILE A 25 -22.90 -26.45 -22.91
N ALA A 26 -22.78 -27.38 -21.95
CA ALA A 26 -23.31 -28.73 -22.08
C ALA A 26 -24.85 -28.76 -22.13
N LEU A 27 -25.52 -27.95 -21.32
CA LEU A 27 -26.98 -27.80 -21.36
C LEU A 27 -27.43 -27.21 -22.69
N PHE A 28 -26.76 -26.15 -23.16
CA PHE A 28 -27.04 -25.53 -24.46
C PHE A 28 -26.85 -26.53 -25.60
N ALA A 29 -25.76 -27.29 -25.59
CA ALA A 29 -25.49 -28.32 -26.58
C ALA A 29 -26.58 -29.41 -26.62
N ASN A 30 -27.04 -29.88 -25.46
CA ASN A 30 -28.11 -30.88 -25.37
C ASN A 30 -29.47 -30.35 -25.85
N ILE A 31 -29.79 -29.08 -25.56
CA ILE A 31 -31.07 -28.47 -25.97
C ILE A 31 -31.12 -28.24 -27.49
N PHE A 32 -30.01 -27.82 -28.09
CA PHE A 32 -29.94 -27.44 -29.50
C PHE A 32 -29.30 -28.52 -30.40
N TYR A 33 -29.09 -29.73 -29.88
CA TYR A 33 -28.41 -30.83 -30.56
C TYR A 33 -28.98 -31.17 -31.95
N LYS A 34 -30.29 -30.97 -32.15
CA LYS A 34 -30.95 -31.19 -33.46
C LYS A 34 -30.89 -30.00 -34.42
N SER A 35 -30.61 -28.79 -33.92
CA SER A 35 -30.76 -27.54 -34.68
C SER A 35 -29.43 -26.87 -35.01
N PHE A 36 -28.32 -27.26 -34.38
CA PHE A 36 -27.01 -26.63 -34.59
C PHE A 36 -25.94 -27.63 -35.05
N ASP A 37 -25.08 -27.13 -35.93
CA ASP A 37 -23.99 -27.81 -36.63
C ASP A 37 -22.86 -28.30 -35.67
N LYS A 38 -21.92 -29.08 -36.23
CA LYS A 38 -20.70 -29.63 -35.60
C LYS A 38 -19.94 -28.67 -34.67
N SER A 39 -20.09 -27.35 -34.83
CA SER A 39 -19.44 -26.31 -34.04
C SER A 39 -19.80 -26.31 -32.55
N ILE A 40 -21.03 -26.68 -32.17
CA ILE A 40 -21.41 -26.73 -30.75
C ILE A 40 -20.82 -27.97 -30.07
N LEU A 41 -20.80 -29.11 -30.77
CA LEU A 41 -20.15 -30.33 -30.30
C LEU A 41 -18.63 -30.11 -30.13
N LEU A 42 -18.03 -29.37 -31.06
CA LEU A 42 -16.62 -28.95 -30.97
C LEU A 42 -16.36 -28.10 -29.72
N ALA A 43 -17.27 -27.20 -29.33
CA ALA A 43 -17.11 -26.39 -28.13
C ALA A 43 -17.11 -27.24 -26.83
N THR A 44 -17.94 -28.27 -26.74
CA THR A 44 -17.91 -29.24 -25.63
C THR A 44 -16.63 -30.09 -25.62
N GLU A 45 -16.06 -30.39 -26.78
CA GLU A 45 -14.80 -31.11 -26.91
C GLU A 45 -13.56 -30.24 -26.70
N MET A 46 -13.67 -28.91 -26.86
CA MET A 46 -12.58 -27.95 -26.72
C MET A 46 -12.49 -27.30 -25.32
N TYR A 47 -13.48 -27.48 -24.44
CA TYR A 47 -13.48 -26.90 -23.10
C TYR A 47 -13.62 -27.95 -22.00
N THR A 48 -12.66 -28.00 -21.09
CA THR A 48 -12.70 -28.85 -19.88
C THR A 48 -12.64 -27.99 -18.61
N PRO A 49 -13.59 -28.17 -17.67
CA PRO A 49 -13.67 -27.35 -16.47
C PRO A 49 -12.46 -27.57 -15.56
N PHE A 50 -11.90 -28.78 -15.51
CA PHE A 50 -10.71 -29.09 -14.71
C PHE A 50 -9.52 -28.17 -15.04
N PHE A 51 -9.26 -27.98 -16.34
CA PHE A 51 -8.14 -27.17 -16.82
C PHE A 51 -8.38 -25.67 -16.65
N ALA A 52 -9.61 -25.22 -16.86
CA ALA A 52 -10.03 -23.86 -16.58
C ALA A 52 -9.92 -23.53 -15.09
N CYS A 53 -10.33 -24.44 -14.21
CA CYS A 53 -10.24 -24.30 -12.75
C CYS A 53 -8.79 -24.16 -12.26
N ILE A 54 -7.86 -24.96 -12.79
CA ILE A 54 -6.44 -24.83 -12.45
C ILE A 54 -5.88 -23.49 -12.95
N ALA A 55 -6.20 -23.12 -14.19
CA ALA A 55 -5.73 -21.87 -14.78
C ALA A 55 -6.25 -20.64 -14.02
N THR A 56 -7.52 -20.65 -13.62
CA THR A 56 -8.10 -19.54 -12.85
C THR A 56 -7.52 -19.49 -11.44
N ALA A 57 -7.37 -20.63 -10.75
CA ALA A 57 -6.84 -20.66 -9.39
C ALA A 57 -5.38 -20.19 -9.33
N TYR A 58 -4.60 -20.51 -10.37
CA TYR A 58 -3.23 -20.02 -10.53
C TYR A 58 -3.18 -18.50 -10.78
N SER A 59 -4.13 -17.95 -11.53
CA SER A 59 -4.10 -16.55 -11.98
C SER A 59 -4.70 -15.56 -10.98
N VAL A 60 -5.52 -16.01 -10.02
CA VAL A 60 -6.13 -15.13 -8.99
C VAL A 60 -5.12 -14.79 -7.90
N HIS A 61 -4.77 -13.51 -7.81
CA HIS A 61 -3.89 -12.91 -6.80
C HIS A 61 -4.54 -11.71 -6.11
N THR A 62 -3.91 -11.25 -5.02
CA THR A 62 -4.37 -10.10 -4.22
C THR A 62 -4.29 -8.77 -4.96
N ASP A 63 -3.31 -8.63 -5.86
CA ASP A 63 -3.08 -7.43 -6.65
C ASP A 63 -3.41 -7.68 -8.13
N LYS A 64 -3.98 -6.67 -8.80
CA LYS A 64 -4.36 -6.75 -10.22
C LYS A 64 -3.16 -6.96 -11.12
N GLY A 65 -2.07 -6.22 -10.90
CA GLY A 65 -0.84 -6.34 -11.67
C GLY A 65 -0.22 -7.74 -11.53
N LYS A 66 -0.19 -8.27 -10.30
CA LYS A 66 0.24 -9.65 -10.04
C LYS A 66 -0.65 -10.68 -10.73
N SER A 67 -1.96 -10.50 -10.73
CA SER A 67 -2.86 -11.39 -11.48
C SER A 67 -2.62 -11.38 -12.98
N VAL A 68 -2.40 -10.21 -13.57
CA VAL A 68 -2.06 -10.09 -15.00
C VAL A 68 -0.72 -10.77 -15.29
N ALA A 69 0.30 -10.56 -14.44
CA ALA A 69 1.59 -11.22 -14.60
C ALA A 69 1.48 -12.75 -14.57
N GLN A 70 0.73 -13.29 -13.60
CA GLN A 70 0.54 -14.74 -13.46
C GLN A 70 -0.32 -15.34 -14.57
N ALA A 71 -1.35 -14.61 -15.02
CA ALA A 71 -2.14 -14.95 -16.19
C ALA A 71 -1.26 -15.03 -17.45
N LYS A 72 -0.36 -14.06 -17.66
CA LYS A 72 0.58 -14.06 -18.80
C LYS A 72 1.52 -15.27 -18.76
N LEU A 73 2.12 -15.56 -17.60
CA LEU A 73 2.98 -16.74 -17.43
C LEU A 73 2.21 -18.03 -17.75
N ARG A 74 0.98 -18.16 -17.26
CA ARG A 74 0.12 -19.32 -17.48
C ARG A 74 -0.27 -19.50 -18.95
N LEU A 75 -0.58 -18.40 -19.64
CA LEU A 75 -0.92 -18.40 -21.07
C LEU A 75 0.28 -18.86 -21.91
N VAL A 76 1.43 -18.20 -21.74
CA VAL A 76 2.65 -18.50 -22.50
C VAL A 76 3.07 -19.96 -22.29
N ALA A 77 3.07 -20.42 -21.04
CA ALA A 77 3.41 -21.81 -20.72
C ALA A 77 2.49 -22.82 -21.43
N SER A 78 1.18 -22.54 -21.46
CA SER A 78 0.21 -23.47 -22.04
C SER A 78 0.32 -23.52 -23.56
N ILE A 79 0.65 -22.39 -24.20
CA ILE A 79 0.91 -22.32 -25.64
C ILE A 79 2.18 -23.10 -25.98
N ILE A 80 3.30 -22.85 -25.28
CA ILE A 80 4.57 -23.54 -25.56
C ILE A 80 4.43 -25.04 -25.35
N GLY A 81 3.96 -25.47 -24.17
CA GLY A 81 3.83 -26.89 -23.85
C GLY A 81 2.80 -27.61 -24.72
N GLY A 82 1.63 -26.98 -24.91
CA GLY A 82 0.53 -27.54 -25.70
C GLY A 82 0.90 -27.69 -27.18
N LEU A 83 1.38 -26.63 -27.82
CA LEU A 83 1.73 -26.67 -29.24
C LEU A 83 2.93 -27.59 -29.52
N THR A 84 3.94 -27.60 -28.64
CA THR A 84 5.08 -28.51 -28.80
C THR A 84 4.64 -29.97 -28.72
N GLY A 85 3.76 -30.31 -27.77
CA GLY A 85 3.18 -31.65 -27.65
C GLY A 85 2.40 -32.04 -28.91
N VAL A 86 1.48 -31.16 -29.35
CA VAL A 86 0.70 -31.38 -30.58
C VAL A 86 1.60 -31.57 -31.79
N LEU A 87 2.63 -30.75 -31.95
CA LEU A 87 3.57 -30.82 -33.07
C LEU A 87 4.32 -32.16 -33.09
N ILE A 88 4.89 -32.58 -31.96
CA ILE A 88 5.66 -33.83 -31.86
C ILE A 88 4.76 -35.03 -32.13
N ILE A 89 3.56 -35.04 -31.56
CA ILE A 89 2.59 -36.11 -31.81
C ILE A 89 2.21 -36.14 -33.29
N THR A 90 1.95 -34.99 -33.91
CA THR A 90 1.60 -34.91 -35.34
C THR A 90 2.73 -35.39 -36.25
N ILE A 91 3.98 -35.05 -35.92
CA ILE A 91 5.15 -35.52 -36.66
C ILE A 91 5.28 -37.04 -36.51
N TYR A 92 5.16 -37.55 -35.28
CA TYR A 92 5.22 -38.99 -35.00
C TYR A 92 4.14 -39.75 -35.76
N THR A 93 2.88 -39.32 -35.70
CA THR A 93 1.77 -40.02 -36.35
C THR A 93 1.93 -40.03 -37.87
N LYS A 94 2.41 -38.94 -38.48
CA LYS A 94 2.68 -38.87 -39.92
C LYS A 94 3.87 -39.73 -40.36
N ILE A 95 4.97 -39.72 -39.62
CA ILE A 95 6.19 -40.45 -39.98
C ILE A 95 6.03 -41.95 -39.72
N CYS A 96 5.59 -42.29 -38.50
CA CYS A 96 5.51 -43.67 -38.05
C CYS A 96 4.24 -44.38 -38.56
N LYS A 97 3.23 -43.63 -39.04
CA LYS A 97 1.90 -44.16 -39.43
C LYS A 97 1.26 -45.00 -38.31
N PHE A 98 1.56 -44.63 -37.07
CA PHE A 98 1.03 -45.21 -35.85
C PHE A 98 0.33 -44.15 -35.05
N ASP A 99 -0.76 -44.54 -34.41
CA ASP A 99 -1.40 -43.69 -33.42
C ASP A 99 -0.52 -43.55 -32.19
N TRP A 100 -0.71 -42.45 -31.47
CA TRP A 100 0.00 -42.19 -30.24
C TRP A 100 -0.38 -43.26 -29.18
N PRO A 101 0.57 -43.96 -28.55
CA PRO A 101 0.29 -45.21 -27.84
C PRO A 101 -0.67 -45.05 -26.66
N PHE A 102 -0.73 -43.85 -26.06
CA PHE A 102 -1.59 -43.57 -24.90
C PHE A 102 -3.06 -43.30 -25.27
N SER A 103 -3.39 -43.06 -26.55
CA SER A 103 -4.78 -42.82 -26.96
C SER A 103 -5.65 -44.09 -26.95
N HIS A 104 -5.03 -45.26 -27.17
CA HIS A 104 -5.73 -46.56 -27.33
C HIS A 104 -5.76 -47.44 -26.07
N ILE A 105 -5.13 -47.00 -24.98
CA ILE A 105 -5.20 -47.69 -23.70
C ILE A 105 -6.51 -47.29 -23.01
N SER A 106 -7.59 -48.04 -23.25
CA SER A 106 -8.78 -47.93 -22.41
C SER A 106 -8.46 -48.48 -21.01
N ALA A 107 -9.07 -47.89 -19.97
CA ALA A 107 -8.93 -48.34 -18.58
C ALA A 107 -9.40 -49.79 -18.33
N THR A 108 -9.94 -50.47 -19.36
CA THR A 108 -10.42 -51.85 -19.29
C THR A 108 -9.45 -52.88 -19.88
N GLY A 109 -8.25 -52.47 -20.35
CA GLY A 109 -7.15 -53.39 -20.67
C GLY A 109 -7.43 -54.42 -21.77
N LYS A 110 -8.54 -54.31 -22.51
CA LYS A 110 -8.85 -55.18 -23.64
C LYS A 110 -8.48 -54.45 -24.94
N PRO A 111 -7.54 -54.98 -25.75
CA PRO A 111 -7.29 -54.46 -27.07
C PRO A 111 -8.58 -54.63 -27.89
N THR A 112 -9.20 -53.50 -28.25
CA THR A 112 -10.31 -53.48 -29.20
C THR A 112 -9.74 -53.73 -30.59
N ASN A 113 -10.11 -54.88 -31.15
CA ASN A 113 -9.72 -55.47 -32.44
C ASN A 113 -8.57 -56.47 -32.29
N GLY A 114 -8.83 -57.72 -32.71
CA GLY A 114 -8.10 -58.91 -32.28
C GLY A 114 -6.62 -58.88 -32.64
N PHE A 115 -5.77 -59.00 -31.62
CA PHE A 115 -4.33 -59.12 -31.76
C PHE A 115 -3.87 -60.42 -31.12
N THR A 116 -3.10 -61.20 -31.88
CA THR A 116 -2.50 -62.45 -31.41
C THR A 116 -1.13 -62.17 -30.79
N ALA A 117 -0.66 -63.05 -29.91
CA ALA A 117 0.65 -62.92 -29.24
C ALA A 117 1.86 -62.87 -30.21
N ALA A 118 1.67 -63.19 -31.49
CA ALA A 118 2.70 -63.14 -32.53
C ALA A 118 2.93 -61.72 -33.09
N ASP A 119 1.94 -60.82 -33.01
CA ASP A 119 2.04 -59.41 -33.44
C ASP A 119 2.83 -58.55 -32.42
N PHE A 120 3.26 -59.14 -31.31
CA PHE A 120 4.01 -58.51 -30.23
C PHE A 120 5.48 -58.17 -30.59
N THR A 121 5.88 -58.42 -31.84
CA THR A 121 7.28 -58.44 -32.29
C THR A 121 7.73 -57.09 -32.86
N ALA A 122 8.70 -56.45 -32.19
CA ALA A 122 9.49 -55.26 -32.55
C ALA A 122 8.73 -53.94 -32.87
N LYS A 123 7.70 -53.97 -33.72
CA LYS A 123 6.93 -52.82 -34.18
C LYS A 123 6.12 -52.15 -33.05
N TYR A 124 5.54 -52.97 -32.16
CA TYR A 124 4.85 -52.50 -30.95
C TYR A 124 5.82 -52.01 -29.86
N MET A 125 6.98 -52.66 -29.68
CA MET A 125 8.01 -52.15 -28.76
C MET A 125 8.51 -50.78 -29.21
N LEU A 126 8.69 -50.58 -30.53
CA LEU A 126 9.03 -49.29 -31.12
C LEU A 126 7.94 -48.24 -30.87
N SER A 127 6.65 -48.61 -30.96
CA SER A 127 5.53 -47.70 -30.74
C SER A 127 5.35 -47.25 -29.28
N PHE A 128 5.95 -47.94 -28.31
CA PHE A 128 5.95 -47.54 -26.91
C PHE A 128 7.23 -46.84 -26.48
N ILE A 129 8.40 -47.36 -26.89
CA ILE A 129 9.70 -46.80 -26.49
C ILE A 129 9.93 -45.43 -27.13
N VAL A 130 9.59 -45.26 -28.41
CA VAL A 130 9.82 -44.00 -29.13
C VAL A 130 9.03 -42.85 -28.50
N PRO A 131 7.73 -42.97 -28.19
CA PRO A 131 6.98 -41.89 -27.51
C PRO A 131 7.51 -41.53 -26.12
N VAL A 132 8.03 -42.51 -25.35
CA VAL A 132 8.66 -42.24 -24.05
C VAL A 132 9.93 -41.40 -24.23
N ILE A 133 10.81 -41.79 -25.16
CA ILE A 133 12.02 -41.03 -25.49
C ILE A 133 11.67 -39.63 -26.00
N LEU A 134 10.70 -39.55 -26.92
CA LEU A 134 10.21 -38.27 -27.45
C LEU A 134 9.65 -37.38 -26.36
N THR A 135 8.97 -37.92 -25.34
CA THR A 135 8.48 -37.13 -24.20
C THR A 135 9.64 -36.52 -23.40
N GLY A 136 10.71 -37.29 -23.18
CA GLY A 136 11.95 -36.78 -22.55
C GLY A 136 12.62 -35.68 -23.38
N VAL A 137 12.80 -35.91 -24.68
CA VAL A 137 13.40 -34.93 -25.60
C VAL A 137 12.53 -33.67 -25.71
N ALA A 138 11.22 -33.82 -25.82
CA ALA A 138 10.26 -32.73 -25.86
C ALA A 138 10.33 -31.87 -24.59
N THR A 139 10.53 -32.49 -23.43
CA THR A 139 10.68 -31.79 -22.16
C THR A 139 11.92 -30.89 -22.17
N VAL A 140 13.07 -31.42 -22.62
CA VAL A 140 14.30 -30.63 -22.78
C VAL A 140 14.09 -29.49 -23.78
N LEU A 141 13.43 -29.78 -24.90
CA LEU A 141 13.12 -28.79 -25.94
C LEU A 141 12.24 -27.65 -25.40
N VAL A 142 11.17 -27.96 -24.66
CA VAL A 142 10.29 -26.95 -24.04
C VAL A 142 11.05 -26.09 -23.05
N VAL A 143 11.89 -26.68 -22.20
CA VAL A 143 12.73 -25.92 -21.26
C VAL A 143 13.69 -25.00 -22.01
N TRP A 144 14.30 -25.50 -23.09
CA TRP A 144 15.18 -24.70 -23.94
C TRP A 144 14.44 -23.53 -24.62
N ILE A 145 13.25 -23.76 -25.18
CA ILE A 145 12.39 -22.71 -25.76
C ILE A 145 12.02 -21.65 -24.70
N CYS A 146 11.61 -22.08 -23.50
CA CYS A 146 11.30 -21.15 -22.41
C CYS A 146 12.51 -20.30 -22.01
N ASN A 147 13.71 -20.87 -22.00
CA ASN A 147 14.94 -20.14 -21.73
C ASN A 147 15.29 -19.14 -22.85
N LEU A 148 15.13 -19.55 -24.11
CA LEU A 148 15.37 -18.73 -25.30
C LEU A 148 14.45 -17.49 -25.32
N LEU A 149 13.20 -17.65 -24.90
CA LEU A 149 12.22 -16.56 -24.81
C LEU A 149 12.36 -15.71 -23.53
N HIS A 150 13.41 -15.93 -22.73
CA HIS A 150 13.62 -15.31 -21.42
C HIS A 150 12.45 -15.53 -20.44
N GLN A 151 11.69 -16.62 -20.58
CA GLN A 151 10.52 -16.99 -19.77
C GLN A 151 10.84 -18.13 -18.79
N LYS A 152 11.97 -18.07 -18.08
CA LYS A 152 12.43 -19.16 -17.19
C LYS A 152 11.40 -19.61 -16.14
N GLN A 153 10.59 -18.68 -15.65
CA GLN A 153 9.54 -18.94 -14.66
C GLN A 153 8.38 -19.79 -15.22
N THR A 154 8.23 -19.86 -16.54
CA THR A 154 7.16 -20.62 -17.21
C THR A 154 7.50 -22.08 -17.47
N SER A 155 8.79 -22.46 -17.41
CA SER A 155 9.28 -23.76 -17.85
C SER A 155 8.57 -24.92 -17.16
N PHE A 156 8.41 -24.87 -15.83
CA PHE A 156 7.71 -25.92 -15.09
C PHE A 156 6.25 -26.11 -15.56
N ILE A 157 5.54 -25.01 -15.81
CA ILE A 157 4.13 -25.05 -16.22
C ILE A 157 4.00 -25.52 -17.68
N ALA A 158 4.96 -25.15 -18.53
CA ALA A 158 5.02 -25.58 -19.91
C ALA A 158 5.27 -27.09 -19.99
N VAL A 159 6.19 -27.61 -19.17
CA VAL A 159 6.43 -29.05 -19.02
C VAL A 159 5.18 -29.77 -18.50
N LEU A 160 4.51 -29.25 -17.47
CA LEU A 160 3.25 -29.83 -16.96
C LEU A 160 2.18 -29.92 -18.06
N THR A 161 2.09 -28.90 -18.92
CA THR A 161 1.14 -28.86 -20.04
C THR A 161 1.54 -29.87 -21.11
N LEU A 162 2.82 -29.91 -21.48
CA LEU A 162 3.37 -30.87 -22.44
C LEU A 162 3.08 -32.31 -22.00
N THR A 163 3.43 -32.66 -20.75
CA THR A 163 3.19 -34.00 -20.20
C THR A 163 1.72 -34.35 -20.25
N ALA A 164 0.82 -33.45 -19.84
CA ALA A 164 -0.62 -33.71 -19.90
C ALA A 164 -1.10 -34.03 -21.34
N VAL A 165 -0.56 -33.35 -22.36
CA VAL A 165 -0.89 -33.63 -23.77
C VAL A 165 -0.28 -34.95 -24.24
N MET A 166 0.98 -35.21 -23.93
CA MET A 166 1.69 -36.42 -24.36
C MET A 166 1.24 -37.69 -23.63
N THR A 167 0.56 -37.57 -22.50
CA THR A 167 0.02 -38.70 -21.74
C THR A 167 -1.52 -38.71 -21.68
N SER A 168 -2.19 -38.04 -22.63
CA SER A 168 -3.66 -38.03 -22.68
C SER A 168 -4.20 -39.44 -22.93
N LEU A 169 -5.05 -39.93 -22.03
CA LEU A 169 -5.68 -41.25 -22.14
C LEU A 169 -7.06 -41.15 -22.79
N GLY A 170 -7.38 -42.07 -23.69
CA GLY A 170 -8.73 -42.25 -24.25
C GLY A 170 -9.30 -41.07 -25.05
N THR A 171 -8.46 -40.10 -25.42
CA THR A 171 -8.83 -38.93 -26.23
C THR A 171 -7.77 -38.69 -27.29
N GLU A 172 -8.18 -38.15 -28.43
CA GLU A 172 -7.27 -37.76 -29.49
C GLU A 172 -6.29 -36.69 -28.98
N PRO A 173 -4.98 -36.97 -28.89
CA PRO A 173 -4.03 -36.09 -28.19
C PRO A 173 -3.92 -34.70 -28.83
N ILE A 174 -4.15 -34.59 -30.15
CA ILE A 174 -4.15 -33.32 -30.85
C ILE A 174 -5.33 -32.44 -30.39
N ILE A 175 -6.54 -33.00 -30.36
CA ILE A 175 -7.75 -32.30 -29.87
C ILE A 175 -7.57 -31.95 -28.40
N TYR A 176 -7.03 -32.88 -27.62
CA TYR A 176 -6.72 -32.66 -26.20
C TYR A 176 -5.75 -31.50 -25.98
N GLY A 177 -4.71 -31.37 -26.82
CA GLY A 177 -3.76 -30.27 -26.78
C GLY A 177 -4.41 -28.91 -27.02
N PHE A 178 -5.28 -28.80 -28.03
CA PHE A 178 -6.04 -27.57 -28.27
C PHE A 178 -7.05 -27.28 -27.16
N ASN A 179 -7.74 -28.30 -26.63
CA ASN A 179 -8.63 -28.16 -25.48
C ASN A 179 -7.88 -27.58 -24.28
N ARG A 180 -6.66 -28.07 -24.01
CA ARG A 180 -5.85 -27.60 -22.89
C ARG A 180 -5.53 -26.11 -22.98
N ILE A 181 -5.23 -25.62 -24.19
CA ILE A 181 -4.96 -24.20 -24.46
C ILE A 181 -6.24 -23.39 -24.29
N ALA A 182 -7.33 -23.78 -24.95
CA ALA A 182 -8.61 -23.09 -24.90
C ALA A 182 -9.18 -22.99 -23.47
N SER A 183 -9.18 -24.11 -22.73
CA SER A 183 -9.62 -24.14 -21.33
C SER A 183 -8.78 -23.24 -20.43
N THR A 184 -7.48 -23.15 -20.69
CA THR A 184 -6.60 -22.24 -19.95
C THR A 184 -6.95 -20.77 -20.22
N ILE A 185 -7.23 -20.42 -21.49
CA ILE A 185 -7.66 -19.06 -21.85
C ILE A 185 -8.95 -18.69 -21.13
N VAL A 186 -9.96 -19.57 -21.13
CA VAL A 186 -11.22 -19.34 -20.41
C VAL A 186 -10.97 -19.12 -18.91
N GLY A 187 -10.17 -19.99 -18.28
CA GLY A 187 -9.83 -19.84 -16.86
C GLY A 187 -9.11 -18.52 -16.54
N ILE A 188 -8.21 -18.06 -17.42
CA ILE A 188 -7.54 -16.77 -17.27
C ILE A 188 -8.54 -15.61 -17.37
N LEU A 189 -9.45 -15.64 -18.34
CA LEU A 189 -10.46 -14.60 -18.53
C LEU A 189 -11.37 -14.49 -17.30
N VAL A 190 -11.80 -15.64 -16.75
CA VAL A 190 -12.59 -15.69 -15.51
C VAL A 190 -11.80 -15.09 -14.34
N ALA A 191 -10.53 -15.48 -14.16
CA ALA A 191 -9.69 -14.95 -13.08
C ALA A 191 -9.57 -13.42 -13.13
N LEU A 192 -9.29 -12.88 -14.32
CA LEU A 192 -9.16 -11.44 -14.52
C LEU A 192 -10.50 -10.73 -14.29
N GLY A 193 -11.61 -11.28 -14.82
CA GLY A 193 -12.95 -10.74 -14.60
C GLY A 193 -13.36 -10.68 -13.12
N VAL A 194 -13.16 -11.77 -12.38
CA VAL A 194 -13.45 -11.81 -10.94
C VAL A 194 -12.52 -10.87 -10.16
N ASN A 195 -11.27 -10.71 -10.59
CA ASN A 195 -10.35 -9.77 -9.95
C ASN A 195 -10.62 -8.30 -10.27
N LEU A 196 -11.30 -8.00 -11.39
CA LEU A 196 -11.85 -6.67 -11.65
C LEU A 196 -13.00 -6.34 -10.71
N PHE A 197 -13.81 -7.33 -10.32
CA PHE A 197 -14.93 -7.13 -9.40
C PHE A 197 -14.44 -6.80 -7.98
N LYS A 198 -14.77 -5.61 -7.49
CA LYS A 198 -14.54 -5.21 -6.09
C LYS A 198 -15.82 -5.51 -5.31
N LEU A 199 -15.72 -6.30 -4.23
CA LEU A 199 -16.86 -6.46 -3.32
C LEU A 199 -17.24 -5.09 -2.75
N PRO A 200 -18.53 -4.70 -2.77
CA PRO A 200 -18.96 -3.43 -2.22
C PRO A 200 -18.70 -3.45 -0.71
N HIS A 201 -17.65 -2.74 -0.29
CA HIS A 201 -17.44 -2.42 1.11
C HIS A 201 -18.08 -1.08 1.37
N TYR A 202 -18.69 -0.94 2.54
CA TYR A 202 -19.14 0.37 3.00
C TYR A 202 -17.93 1.32 3.05
N ARG A 203 -18.16 2.59 2.73
CA ARG A 203 -17.15 3.65 2.75
C ARG A 203 -17.73 4.82 3.51
N ASN A 204 -17.20 5.07 4.70
CA ASN A 204 -17.62 6.18 5.52
C ASN A 204 -16.93 7.47 5.04
N LYS A 205 -17.58 8.18 4.11
CA LYS A 205 -17.07 9.44 3.56
C LYS A 205 -17.31 10.64 4.47
N ASP A 206 -18.07 10.46 5.54
CA ASP A 206 -18.37 11.48 6.54
C ASP A 206 -17.24 11.60 7.58
N LEU A 207 -16.14 10.85 7.41
CA LEU A 207 -14.95 10.89 8.23
C LEU A 207 -13.85 11.74 7.60
N LEU A 208 -13.18 12.54 8.43
CA LEU A 208 -11.87 13.11 8.15
C LEU A 208 -10.86 12.54 9.15
N PHE A 209 -9.90 11.78 8.64
CA PHE A 209 -8.80 11.26 9.45
C PHE A 209 -7.71 12.32 9.58
N ILE A 210 -7.29 12.61 10.81
CA ILE A 210 -6.16 13.48 11.12
C ILE A 210 -5.06 12.63 11.76
N VAL A 211 -4.00 12.38 11.01
CA VAL A 211 -2.90 11.50 11.43
C VAL A 211 -1.76 12.34 12.01
N GLY A 212 -1.60 12.29 13.33
CA GLY A 212 -0.47 12.85 14.07
C GLY A 212 0.79 12.03 13.80
N LEU A 213 1.80 12.64 13.16
CA LEU A 213 3.01 11.91 12.74
C LEU A 213 4.10 11.88 13.80
N ASP A 214 4.09 12.85 14.72
CA ASP A 214 5.07 12.92 15.78
C ASP A 214 4.93 11.69 16.69
N GLY A 215 6.05 11.08 17.08
CA GLY A 215 6.06 9.85 17.88
C GLY A 215 5.68 8.55 17.12
N ILE A 216 5.02 8.63 15.95
CA ILE A 216 4.92 7.49 15.03
C ILE A 216 6.26 7.33 14.30
N TYR A 217 6.85 8.43 13.84
CA TYR A 217 8.18 8.46 13.26
C TYR A 217 9.05 9.36 14.13
N LYS A 218 10.07 8.78 14.78
CA LYS A 218 10.88 9.49 15.77
C LYS A 218 11.90 10.45 15.14
N ASN A 219 12.38 10.16 13.94
CA ASN A 219 13.50 10.90 13.33
C ASN A 219 13.05 11.72 12.12
N ASP A 220 13.53 12.96 12.02
CA ASP A 220 13.34 13.90 10.90
C ASP A 220 13.74 13.34 9.54
N ASN A 221 14.64 12.35 9.53
CA ASN A 221 15.18 11.71 8.34
C ASN A 221 14.43 10.42 7.95
N HIS A 222 13.40 10.03 8.70
CA HIS A 222 12.64 8.82 8.41
C HIS A 222 11.33 9.16 7.71
N ASN A 223 11.32 8.93 6.39
CA ASN A 223 10.10 9.00 5.58
C ASN A 223 9.10 7.93 6.05
N MET A 224 7.83 8.16 5.76
CA MET A 224 6.75 7.20 5.93
C MET A 224 7.00 5.98 5.02
N ASN A 225 7.84 5.03 5.45
CA ASN A 225 8.39 4.02 4.54
C ASN A 225 7.47 2.79 4.34
N GLY A 226 7.65 2.17 3.17
CA GLY A 226 7.16 0.83 2.81
C GLY A 226 5.67 0.60 2.97
N TYR A 227 5.29 0.02 4.10
CA TYR A 227 3.93 -0.45 4.35
C TYR A 227 2.94 0.69 4.61
N ASN A 228 3.35 1.70 5.39
CA ASN A 228 2.45 2.76 5.84
C ASN A 228 2.08 3.71 4.71
N SER A 229 3.05 4.14 3.88
CA SER A 229 2.77 4.92 2.67
C SER A 229 1.92 4.16 1.67
N TYR A 230 2.23 2.88 1.40
CA TYR A 230 1.39 2.04 0.55
C TYR A 230 -0.07 2.03 1.05
N LYS A 231 -0.28 1.83 2.34
CA LYS A 231 -1.61 1.70 2.92
C LYS A 231 -2.37 3.03 2.98
N ALA A 232 -1.70 4.13 3.32
CA ALA A 232 -2.27 5.47 3.25
C ALA A 232 -2.69 5.81 1.81
N ASN A 233 -1.81 5.60 0.83
CA ASN A 233 -2.08 5.86 -0.57
C ASN A 233 -3.24 5.00 -1.09
N HIS A 234 -3.32 3.74 -0.66
CA HIS A 234 -4.45 2.87 -0.99
C HIS A 234 -5.77 3.40 -0.41
N LEU A 235 -5.78 3.88 0.85
CA LEU A 235 -6.99 4.47 1.45
C LEU A 235 -7.42 5.74 0.74
N VAL A 236 -6.48 6.63 0.41
CA VAL A 236 -6.75 7.84 -0.39
C VAL A 236 -7.30 7.47 -1.77
N ALA A 237 -6.70 6.50 -2.45
CA ALA A 237 -7.17 6.00 -3.74
C ALA A 237 -8.57 5.33 -3.66
N ASP A 238 -8.95 4.78 -2.51
CA ASP A 238 -10.30 4.26 -2.26
C ASP A 238 -11.33 5.36 -1.92
N GLY A 239 -10.86 6.57 -1.67
CA GLY A 239 -11.67 7.76 -1.40
C GLY A 239 -11.81 8.12 0.08
N ALA A 240 -10.86 7.73 0.93
CA ALA A 240 -10.79 8.18 2.33
C ALA A 240 -10.25 9.62 2.42
N ASN A 241 -10.80 10.43 3.32
CA ASN A 241 -10.34 11.79 3.57
C ASN A 241 -9.25 11.77 4.64
N ILE A 242 -8.00 12.07 4.29
CA ILE A 242 -6.87 11.98 5.21
C ILE A 242 -6.08 13.28 5.15
N SER A 243 -5.92 13.92 6.30
CA SER A 243 -4.96 15.01 6.54
C SER A 243 -3.96 14.59 7.61
N TYR A 244 -2.84 15.30 7.67
CA TYR A 244 -1.74 15.01 8.59
C TYR A 244 -1.55 16.17 9.55
N TYR A 245 -1.22 15.83 10.79
CA TYR A 245 -0.96 16.77 11.87
C TYR A 245 0.47 16.59 12.38
N SER A 246 1.16 17.70 12.62
CA SER A 246 2.45 17.69 13.29
C SER A 246 2.79 19.02 13.97
N THR A 247 3.63 18.93 14.99
CA THR A 247 4.34 20.02 15.67
C THR A 247 5.41 20.68 14.79
N ARG A 248 5.74 20.06 13.66
CA ARG A 248 6.80 20.44 12.71
C ARG A 248 6.37 21.54 11.75
N THR A 249 7.33 22.19 11.11
CA THR A 249 7.07 23.13 10.01
C THR A 249 6.72 22.35 8.73
N PRO A 250 6.11 22.97 7.71
CA PRO A 250 5.87 22.32 6.43
C PRO A 250 7.15 21.70 5.83
N ILE A 251 8.31 22.36 5.99
CA ILE A 251 9.58 21.87 5.48
C ILE A 251 9.91 20.45 5.96
N SER A 252 9.88 20.22 7.28
CA SER A 252 10.23 18.91 7.83
C SER A 252 9.08 17.91 7.70
N LEU A 253 7.84 18.38 7.79
CA LEU A 253 6.66 17.54 7.58
C LEU A 253 6.61 16.97 6.16
N MET A 254 6.92 17.76 5.13
CA MET A 254 6.88 17.31 3.75
C MET A 254 7.96 16.27 3.43
N LYS A 255 9.14 16.35 4.08
CA LYS A 255 10.16 15.29 3.97
C LYS A 255 9.62 13.96 4.50
N MET A 256 8.93 13.97 5.64
CA MET A 256 8.34 12.76 6.23
C MET A 256 7.24 12.14 5.35
N LEU A 257 6.50 12.99 4.64
CA LEU A 257 5.39 12.60 3.75
C LEU A 257 5.84 12.28 2.32
N ASP A 258 7.14 12.19 2.06
CA ASP A 258 7.64 11.77 0.74
C ASP A 258 7.10 10.39 0.35
N GLY A 259 6.59 10.28 -0.88
CA GLY A 259 5.89 9.09 -1.38
C GLY A 259 4.45 8.88 -0.85
N VAL A 260 3.90 9.81 -0.07
CA VAL A 260 2.51 9.75 0.41
C VAL A 260 1.60 10.65 -0.43
N THR A 261 0.49 10.10 -0.91
CA THR A 261 -0.52 10.84 -1.67
C THR A 261 -1.36 11.68 -0.72
N LEU A 262 -1.32 13.02 -0.89
CA LEU A 262 -2.08 13.97 -0.08
C LEU A 262 -3.34 14.42 -0.83
N ASN A 263 -4.51 14.21 -0.21
CA ASN A 263 -5.80 14.71 -0.74
C ASN A 263 -6.39 15.86 0.08
N TYR A 264 -5.74 16.27 1.17
CA TYR A 264 -6.07 17.42 2.00
C TYR A 264 -4.82 18.26 2.30
N PRO A 265 -4.99 19.56 2.61
CA PRO A 265 -3.94 20.37 3.23
C PRO A 265 -3.47 19.75 4.55
N VAL A 266 -2.24 20.05 4.96
CA VAL A 266 -1.63 19.51 6.19
C VAL A 266 -1.67 20.54 7.32
N VAL A 267 -1.95 20.07 8.53
CA VAL A 267 -1.94 20.87 9.75
C VAL A 267 -0.54 20.79 10.36
N CYS A 268 0.15 21.92 10.43
CA CYS A 268 1.53 22.00 10.87
C CYS A 268 1.67 22.95 12.06
N MET A 269 2.85 22.95 12.67
CA MET A 269 3.23 23.83 13.78
C MET A 269 2.20 23.77 14.92
N SER A 270 1.83 22.54 15.30
CA SER A 270 0.92 22.24 16.41
C SER A 270 -0.51 22.79 16.23
N GLY A 271 -0.93 23.05 14.98
CA GLY A 271 -2.23 23.64 14.67
C GLY A 271 -2.18 25.15 14.40
N ALA A 272 -1.00 25.77 14.53
CA ALA A 272 -0.82 27.18 14.22
C ALA A 272 -0.94 27.49 12.72
N ALA A 273 -0.79 26.49 11.84
CA ALA A 273 -0.95 26.73 10.41
C ALA A 273 -1.55 25.56 9.63
N LEU A 274 -2.24 25.90 8.54
CA LEU A 274 -2.75 24.98 7.53
C LEU A 274 -2.04 25.27 6.20
N TYR A 275 -1.37 24.25 5.65
CA TYR A 275 -0.57 24.40 4.43
C TYR A 275 -1.11 23.52 3.30
N ASP A 276 -1.42 24.13 2.15
CA ASP A 276 -1.83 23.43 0.94
C ASP A 276 -0.58 22.98 0.17
N THR A 277 -0.37 21.67 0.10
CA THR A 277 0.83 21.08 -0.51
C THR A 277 0.78 21.04 -2.03
N LYS A 278 -0.39 21.28 -2.65
CA LYS A 278 -0.54 21.35 -4.11
C LYS A 278 -0.31 22.76 -4.62
N LYS A 279 -0.85 23.75 -3.91
CA LYS A 279 -0.71 25.17 -4.25
C LYS A 279 0.53 25.82 -3.65
N LEU A 280 1.14 25.16 -2.66
CA LEU A 280 2.28 25.65 -1.90
C LEU A 280 1.99 26.95 -1.13
N GLU A 281 0.75 27.09 -0.64
CA GLU A 281 0.26 28.30 0.07
C GLU A 281 -0.21 27.98 1.50
N TYR A 282 -0.13 28.95 2.40
CA TYR A 282 -0.69 28.89 3.73
C TYR A 282 -2.15 29.34 3.71
N LEU A 283 -3.06 28.41 3.95
CA LEU A 283 -4.50 28.67 4.00
C LEU A 283 -4.94 29.29 5.34
N TYR A 284 -4.16 29.07 6.40
CA TYR A 284 -4.42 29.56 7.75
C TYR A 284 -3.11 29.75 8.51
N VAL A 285 -3.03 30.83 9.27
CA VAL A 285 -1.93 31.12 10.21
C VAL A 285 -2.51 31.76 11.46
N SER A 286 -2.19 31.20 12.63
CA SER A 286 -2.43 31.79 13.94
C SER A 286 -1.21 32.56 14.38
N ASN A 287 -1.40 33.82 14.75
CA ASN A 287 -0.33 34.71 15.19
C ASN A 287 -0.46 35.04 16.68
N LEU A 288 0.67 35.36 17.29
CA LEU A 288 0.74 36.00 18.60
C LEU A 288 0.30 37.47 18.48
N GLU A 289 -0.37 37.95 19.52
CA GLU A 289 -0.74 39.36 19.65
C GLU A 289 0.49 40.21 20.00
N ASP A 290 0.52 41.47 19.55
CA ASP A 290 1.71 42.33 19.67
C ASP A 290 2.02 42.67 21.14
N ASP A 291 0.99 42.85 21.97
CA ASP A 291 1.12 43.09 23.41
C ASP A 291 1.77 41.90 24.13
N VAL A 292 1.34 40.68 23.80
CA VAL A 292 1.91 39.43 24.28
C VAL A 292 3.38 39.30 23.87
N VAL A 293 3.70 39.60 22.61
CA VAL A 293 5.10 39.59 22.12
C VAL A 293 5.96 40.61 22.87
N ASN A 294 5.46 41.82 23.12
CA ASN A 294 6.21 42.86 23.82
C ASN A 294 6.52 42.48 25.28
N GLU A 295 5.57 41.85 25.97
CA GLU A 295 5.79 41.36 27.33
C GLU A 295 6.80 40.20 27.35
N LEU A 296 6.69 39.25 26.42
CA LEU A 296 7.68 38.18 26.25
C LEU A 296 9.09 38.71 25.97
N ASN A 297 9.22 39.71 25.09
CA ASN A 297 10.51 40.35 24.80
C ASN A 297 11.11 41.02 26.04
N THR A 298 10.28 41.55 26.93
CA THR A 298 10.74 42.11 28.22
C THR A 298 11.31 41.02 29.13
N ILE A 299 10.70 39.83 29.15
CA ILE A 299 11.21 38.66 29.90
C ILE A 299 12.55 38.21 29.32
N PHE A 300 12.63 38.01 27.99
CA PHE A 300 13.85 37.52 27.34
C PHE A 300 15.01 38.50 27.49
N LYS A 301 14.75 39.81 27.36
CA LYS A 301 15.77 40.85 27.51
C LYS A 301 16.36 40.92 28.91
N LYS A 302 15.56 40.68 29.97
CA LYS A 302 16.06 40.60 31.36
C LYS A 302 17.05 39.46 31.57
N LYS A 303 16.94 38.39 30.78
CA LYS A 303 17.81 37.20 30.82
C LYS A 303 18.90 37.21 29.76
N ASN A 304 18.99 38.28 28.95
CA ASN A 304 19.91 38.39 27.82
C ASN A 304 19.78 37.24 26.80
N ILE A 305 18.54 36.84 26.49
CA ILE A 305 18.23 35.77 25.54
C ILE A 305 17.69 36.37 24.24
N SER A 306 18.24 35.93 23.11
CA SER A 306 17.78 36.27 21.76
C SER A 306 16.96 35.12 21.18
N PRO A 307 15.61 35.17 21.19
CA PRO A 307 14.77 34.11 20.62
C PRO A 307 14.86 34.03 19.09
N PHE A 308 14.27 32.98 18.53
CA PHE A 308 13.93 32.91 17.11
C PHE A 308 12.45 33.25 16.91
N TYR A 309 12.18 34.29 16.12
CA TYR A 309 10.84 34.69 15.71
C TYR A 309 10.49 34.06 14.37
N ASN A 310 9.39 33.29 14.34
CA ASN A 310 8.94 32.62 13.13
C ASN A 310 7.67 33.31 12.61
N LEU A 311 7.73 33.78 11.37
CA LEU A 311 6.66 34.55 10.73
C LEU A 311 6.42 34.05 9.32
N ILE A 312 5.20 34.22 8.83
CA ILE A 312 4.82 33.84 7.46
C ILE A 312 4.56 35.11 6.67
N HIS A 313 5.21 35.23 5.52
CA HIS A 313 5.01 36.33 4.59
C HIS A 313 5.11 35.81 3.15
N ASN A 314 4.12 36.12 2.32
CA ASN A 314 4.01 35.63 0.94
C ASN A 314 4.26 34.12 0.82
N ASP A 315 3.60 33.35 1.68
CA ASP A 315 3.68 31.88 1.76
C ASP A 315 5.07 31.29 2.07
N VAL A 316 6.00 32.12 2.55
CA VAL A 316 7.33 31.70 3.00
C VAL A 316 7.43 31.84 4.51
N LEU A 317 7.95 30.80 5.16
CA LEU A 317 8.30 30.82 6.58
C LEU A 317 9.66 31.49 6.78
N TYR A 318 9.68 32.65 7.41
CA TYR A 318 10.90 33.32 7.81
C TYR A 318 11.17 33.07 9.29
N THR A 319 12.42 32.74 9.61
CA THR A 319 12.93 32.62 10.97
C THR A 319 13.98 33.70 11.20
N TYR A 320 13.67 34.67 12.06
CA TYR A 320 14.56 35.76 12.44
C TYR A 320 15.20 35.50 13.80
N ASN A 321 16.46 35.87 13.96
CA ASN A 321 17.15 35.89 15.24
C ASN A 321 18.26 36.94 15.18
N GLU A 322 18.39 37.76 16.23
CA GLU A 322 19.35 38.88 16.25
C GLU A 322 20.77 38.41 16.52
N GLU A 323 20.93 37.51 17.48
CA GLU A 323 22.23 37.00 17.92
C GLU A 323 22.15 35.51 18.26
N LEU A 324 23.12 34.74 17.76
CA LEU A 324 23.32 33.32 18.07
C LEU A 324 24.32 33.19 19.22
N SER A 325 23.80 32.97 20.42
CA SER A 325 24.53 32.99 21.68
C SER A 325 25.10 31.63 22.10
N ASN A 326 24.43 30.53 21.73
CA ASN A 326 24.81 29.19 22.17
C ASN A 326 24.84 28.14 21.04
N ASP A 327 25.40 26.96 21.32
CA ASP A 327 25.63 25.93 20.31
C ASP A 327 24.32 25.27 19.83
N GLY A 328 23.30 25.21 20.68
CA GLY A 328 21.95 24.79 20.30
C GLY A 328 21.33 25.74 19.26
N GLU A 329 21.43 27.05 19.49
CA GLU A 329 20.98 28.08 18.55
C GLU A 329 21.74 28.00 17.21
N LYS A 330 23.08 27.87 17.25
CA LYS A 330 23.91 27.72 16.04
C LYS A 330 23.52 26.50 15.22
N LEU A 331 23.30 25.35 15.88
CA LEU A 331 22.88 24.12 15.21
C LEU A 331 21.48 24.27 14.59
N TYR A 332 20.55 24.88 15.34
CA TYR A 332 19.20 25.15 14.87
C TYR A 332 19.16 26.08 13.65
N ALA A 333 19.96 27.15 13.67
CA ALA A 333 20.13 28.07 12.56
C ALA A 333 20.75 27.39 11.34
N LYS A 334 21.82 26.59 11.54
CA LYS A 334 22.48 25.82 10.48
C LYS A 334 21.50 24.89 9.76
N ASN A 335 20.63 24.20 10.48
CA ASN A 335 19.62 23.30 9.90
C ASN A 335 18.52 24.03 9.10
N ARG A 336 18.40 25.36 9.25
CA ARG A 336 17.45 26.21 8.51
C ARG A 336 18.07 26.98 7.36
N LYS A 337 19.40 27.15 7.36
CA LYS A 337 20.12 27.69 6.21
C LYS A 337 19.90 26.74 5.00
N ASN A 338 19.47 27.30 3.86
CA ASN A 338 19.19 26.59 2.60
C ASN A 338 17.97 25.65 2.58
N SER A 339 16.89 25.97 3.31
CA SER A 339 15.65 25.18 3.25
C SER A 339 14.72 25.61 2.10
N ALA A 340 14.11 24.66 1.40
CA ALA A 340 13.30 24.93 0.19
C ALA A 340 11.99 25.71 0.44
N TYR A 341 11.51 25.78 1.69
CA TYR A 341 10.24 26.45 2.05
C TYR A 341 10.39 27.41 3.23
N GLY A 342 11.61 27.88 3.49
CA GLY A 342 11.84 28.84 4.55
C GLY A 342 13.20 29.52 4.47
N ALA A 343 13.27 30.70 5.06
CA ALA A 343 14.46 31.52 5.08
C ALA A 343 14.87 31.81 6.52
N PHE A 344 16.15 31.61 6.82
CA PHE A 344 16.75 32.08 8.05
C PHE A 344 17.39 33.44 7.81
N VAL A 345 17.09 34.42 8.66
CA VAL A 345 17.60 35.78 8.57
C VAL A 345 18.22 36.18 9.90
N GLU A 346 19.51 36.52 9.86
CA GLU A 346 20.21 37.10 11.02
C GLU A 346 19.85 38.59 11.09
N GLY A 347 19.19 39.00 12.17
CA GLY A 347 18.72 40.36 12.41
C GLY A 347 17.31 40.46 12.99
N LYS A 348 16.85 41.70 13.15
CA LYS A 348 15.51 42.02 13.66
C LYS A 348 14.43 41.65 12.67
N TYR A 349 13.33 41.11 13.16
CA TYR A 349 12.14 40.90 12.33
C TYR A 349 11.48 42.26 12.01
N PRO A 350 10.83 42.40 10.84
CA PRO A 350 10.09 43.61 10.50
C PRO A 350 8.88 43.81 11.43
N SER A 351 8.76 44.99 12.03
CA SER A 351 7.71 45.31 13.03
C SER A 351 6.29 45.32 12.46
N ASN A 352 6.12 45.41 11.14
CA ASN A 352 4.83 45.34 10.47
C ASN A 352 4.34 43.90 10.22
N LEU A 353 5.16 42.89 10.48
CA LEU A 353 4.82 41.49 10.29
C LEU A 353 4.43 40.85 11.62
N LYS A 354 3.45 39.93 11.57
CA LYS A 354 2.95 39.21 12.73
C LYS A 354 3.76 37.94 12.97
N ILE A 355 4.05 37.65 14.23
CA ILE A 355 4.80 36.46 14.64
C ILE A 355 3.82 35.29 14.78
N CYS A 356 4.07 34.20 14.07
CA CYS A 356 3.30 32.97 14.20
C CYS A 356 3.65 32.24 15.50
N TYR A 357 4.95 32.05 15.76
CA TYR A 357 5.44 31.43 16.98
C TYR A 357 6.88 31.80 17.30
N ILE A 358 7.23 31.69 18.58
CA ILE A 358 8.57 31.98 19.09
C ILE A 358 9.25 30.67 19.48
N VAL A 359 10.57 30.61 19.27
CA VAL A 359 11.40 29.49 19.68
C VAL A 359 12.53 29.99 20.56
N LEU A 360 12.75 29.30 21.68
CA LEU A 360 13.90 29.49 22.56
C LEU A 360 14.70 28.19 22.61
N ILE A 361 16.03 28.32 22.63
CA ILE A 361 16.94 27.18 22.77
C ILE A 361 17.93 27.54 23.84
N GLU A 362 17.73 26.99 25.02
CA GLU A 362 18.55 27.29 26.19
C GLU A 362 18.69 26.06 27.09
N LYS A 363 19.59 26.15 28.07
CA LYS A 363 19.72 25.13 29.10
C LYS A 363 18.40 24.94 29.86
N LYS A 364 18.17 23.71 30.30
CA LYS A 364 16.90 23.30 30.90
C LYS A 364 16.50 24.12 32.14
N ASP A 365 17.46 24.48 32.98
CA ASP A 365 17.25 25.35 34.14
C ASP A 365 16.76 26.75 33.74
N VAL A 366 17.35 27.35 32.71
CA VAL A 366 16.93 28.66 32.17
C VAL A 366 15.52 28.58 31.57
N ILE A 367 15.22 27.52 30.83
CA ILE A 367 13.87 27.30 30.27
C ILE A 367 12.82 27.19 31.38
N LEU A 368 13.11 26.44 32.45
CA LEU A 368 12.20 26.31 33.60
C LEU A 368 11.93 27.66 34.29
N GLU A 369 12.96 28.49 34.47
CA GLU A 369 12.79 29.84 35.04
C GLU A 369 11.93 30.75 34.14
N ILE A 370 12.09 30.66 32.82
CA ILE A 370 11.27 31.42 31.85
C ILE A 370 9.82 30.95 31.89
N GLU A 371 9.59 29.63 31.91
CA GLU A 371 8.25 29.07 32.03
C GLU A 371 7.58 29.52 33.32
N GLU A 372 8.28 29.51 34.46
CA GLU A 372 7.77 30.00 35.74
C GLU A 372 7.40 31.49 35.68
N GLN A 373 8.24 32.33 35.07
CA GLN A 373 7.93 33.76 34.88
C GLN A 373 6.71 33.98 34.00
N ILE A 374 6.57 33.21 32.91
CA ILE A 374 5.38 33.28 32.05
C ILE A 374 4.14 32.83 32.83
N LEU A 375 4.24 31.76 33.61
CA LEU A 375 3.14 31.22 34.42
C LEU A 375 2.70 32.19 35.53
N ASN A 376 3.62 33.00 36.06
CA ASN A 376 3.36 34.01 37.08
C ASN A 376 2.94 35.38 36.51
N SER A 377 2.93 35.53 35.18
CA SER A 377 2.49 36.74 34.48
C SER A 377 1.06 36.61 33.96
N ASN A 378 0.52 37.70 33.41
CA ASN A 378 -0.79 37.69 32.76
C ASN A 378 -0.81 36.86 31.45
N LEU A 379 0.36 36.47 30.94
CA LEU A 379 0.52 35.74 29.69
C LEU A 379 0.07 34.28 29.75
N LYS A 380 0.00 33.68 30.95
CA LYS A 380 -0.33 32.25 31.14
C LYS A 380 -1.58 31.80 30.39
N ASN A 381 -2.59 32.68 30.30
CA ASN A 381 -3.86 32.33 29.67
C ASN A 381 -3.86 32.50 28.15
N ASN A 382 -2.86 33.17 27.58
CA ASN A 382 -2.80 33.53 26.16
C ASN A 382 -1.85 32.62 25.37
N LEU A 383 -0.99 31.87 26.06
CA LEU A 383 0.09 31.10 25.44
C LEU A 383 -0.12 29.59 25.55
N LEU A 384 0.30 28.88 24.51
CA LEU A 384 0.58 27.46 24.55
C LEU A 384 2.09 27.25 24.43
N ILE A 385 2.67 26.59 25.43
CA ILE A 385 4.10 26.33 25.52
C ILE A 385 4.35 24.83 25.30
N GLN A 386 5.34 24.51 24.48
CA GLN A 386 5.73 23.14 24.16
C GLN A 386 7.25 22.99 24.24
N GLU A 387 7.73 22.25 25.23
CA GLU A 387 9.13 21.89 25.46
C GLU A 387 9.51 20.56 24.79
N PHE A 388 10.61 20.57 24.06
CA PHE A 388 11.20 19.40 23.42
C PHE A 388 12.66 19.27 23.87
N ASP A 389 13.16 18.05 23.94
CA ASP A 389 14.59 17.82 24.14
C ASP A 389 15.33 18.12 22.83
N CYS A 390 16.35 18.99 22.87
CA CYS A 390 17.10 19.37 21.68
C CYS A 390 17.90 18.18 21.10
N TYR A 391 18.32 17.24 21.94
CA TYR A 391 18.98 16.01 21.52
C TYR A 391 18.01 15.11 20.73
N GLU A 392 16.77 14.94 21.21
CA GLU A 392 15.77 14.11 20.50
C GLU A 392 15.43 14.64 19.10
N ILE A 393 15.52 15.95 18.90
CA ILE A 393 15.26 16.58 17.59
C ILE A 393 16.47 16.45 16.65
N THR A 394 17.68 16.66 17.16
CA THR A 394 18.89 16.82 16.32
C THR A 394 19.77 15.58 16.25
N ASN A 395 19.58 14.63 17.18
CA ASN A 395 20.43 13.46 17.39
C ASN A 395 21.93 13.83 17.51
N SER A 396 22.23 14.96 18.15
CA SER A 396 23.59 15.48 18.34
C SER A 396 23.93 15.57 19.82
N GLU A 397 24.93 14.79 20.26
CA GLU A 397 25.43 14.80 21.64
C GLU A 397 25.98 16.18 22.06
N GLU A 398 26.41 17.00 21.09
CA GLU A 398 26.94 18.35 21.31
C GLU A 398 25.93 19.31 21.95
N VAL A 399 24.63 19.06 21.76
CA VAL A 399 23.54 19.90 22.32
C VAL A 399 22.78 19.20 23.45
N SER A 400 23.36 18.14 24.01
CA SER A 400 22.83 17.47 25.19
C SER A 400 22.70 18.46 26.36
N GLY A 401 21.53 18.50 27.01
CA GLY A 401 21.22 19.43 28.11
C GLY A 401 20.53 20.74 27.70
N TYR A 402 20.46 21.05 26.39
CA TYR A 402 19.62 22.14 25.88
C TYR A 402 18.18 21.67 25.71
N SER A 403 17.25 22.55 26.05
CA SER A 403 15.82 22.38 25.85
C SER A 403 15.33 23.36 24.79
N TYR A 404 14.39 22.88 24.00
CA TYR A 404 13.84 23.56 22.85
C TYR A 404 12.39 23.94 23.16
N LEU A 405 12.10 25.23 23.36
CA LEU A 405 10.79 25.72 23.74
C LEU A 405 10.09 26.39 22.57
N LYS A 406 8.90 25.93 22.20
CA LYS A 406 8.01 26.63 21.27
C LYS A 406 6.88 27.32 22.02
N ILE A 407 6.66 28.59 21.69
CA ILE A 407 5.62 29.43 22.29
C ILE A 407 4.66 29.86 21.18
N TYR A 408 3.40 29.47 21.33
CA TYR A 408 2.32 29.76 20.38
C TYR A 408 1.18 30.53 21.04
N ASN A 409 0.30 31.11 20.22
CA ASN A 409 -1.01 31.56 20.68
C ASN A 409 -1.82 30.34 21.18
N LYS A 410 -2.44 30.45 22.36
CA LYS A 410 -3.21 29.35 22.95
C LYS A 410 -4.41 28.95 22.11
N ASN A 411 -4.98 29.87 21.33
CA ASN A 411 -6.17 29.61 20.52
C ASN A 411 -5.98 28.50 19.48
N ILE A 412 -4.73 28.11 19.15
CA ILE A 412 -4.48 27.01 18.22
C ILE A 412 -5.07 25.68 18.68
N ILE A 413 -5.30 25.49 19.99
CA ILE A 413 -5.94 24.28 20.54
C ILE A 413 -7.42 24.14 20.15
N ASN A 414 -8.03 25.21 19.64
CA ASN A 414 -9.38 25.18 19.08
C ASN A 414 -9.42 24.59 17.66
N PHE A 415 -8.24 24.33 17.07
CA PHE A 415 -8.05 23.75 15.74
C PHE A 415 -8.87 24.42 14.63
N ASP A 416 -8.83 25.75 14.56
CA ASP A 416 -9.47 26.48 13.46
C ASP A 416 -8.94 26.04 12.08
N ALA A 417 -7.65 25.65 12.01
CA ALA A 417 -7.05 24.98 10.86
C ALA A 417 -7.84 23.72 10.42
N ILE A 418 -8.25 22.86 11.35
CA ILE A 418 -9.04 21.65 11.02
C ILE A 418 -10.48 22.04 10.67
N LYS A 419 -11.06 23.04 11.34
CA LYS A 419 -12.42 23.51 11.04
C LYS A 419 -12.57 23.96 9.58
N MET A 420 -11.53 24.59 9.01
CA MET A 420 -11.53 25.02 7.61
C MET A 420 -11.61 23.87 6.60
N ILE A 421 -11.11 22.68 6.95
CA ILE A 421 -11.06 21.53 6.01
C ILE A 421 -12.04 20.41 6.33
N LYS A 422 -12.62 20.37 7.54
CA LYS A 422 -13.47 19.25 7.94
C LYS A 422 -14.79 19.19 7.18
N ASP A 423 -15.35 20.32 6.73
CA ASP A 423 -16.56 20.38 5.89
C ASP A 423 -17.66 19.40 6.37
N ASN A 424 -18.18 19.67 7.56
CA ASN A 424 -19.17 18.88 8.33
C ASN A 424 -18.78 17.44 8.71
N LYS A 425 -17.61 16.94 8.29
CA LYS A 425 -17.16 15.58 8.64
C LYS A 425 -16.84 15.46 10.12
N GLN A 426 -17.00 14.24 10.62
CA GLN A 426 -16.54 13.84 11.94
C GLN A 426 -15.03 13.60 11.89
N VAL A 427 -14.32 14.14 12.87
CA VAL A 427 -12.86 14.08 12.94
C VAL A 427 -12.45 12.82 13.69
N VAL A 428 -11.65 11.99 13.04
CA VAL A 428 -10.99 10.83 13.66
C VAL A 428 -9.51 11.12 13.76
N ALA A 429 -8.98 11.24 14.98
CA ALA A 429 -7.57 11.49 15.22
C ALA A 429 -6.80 10.23 15.59
N CYS A 430 -5.55 10.15 15.17
CA CYS A 430 -4.59 9.23 15.75
C CYS A 430 -3.25 9.92 15.94
N GLY A 431 -2.45 9.43 16.87
CA GLY A 431 -1.20 10.06 17.27
C GLY A 431 -0.48 9.24 18.32
N ASN A 432 0.77 9.59 18.59
CA ASN A 432 1.62 8.89 19.56
C ASN A 432 2.54 9.85 20.34
N HIS A 433 2.37 11.15 20.16
CA HIS A 433 3.19 12.17 20.82
C HIS A 433 2.45 12.83 21.97
N LYS A 434 3.18 13.29 22.99
CA LYS A 434 2.59 14.00 24.14
C LYS A 434 1.75 15.23 23.75
N TYR A 435 2.07 15.86 22.63
CA TYR A 435 1.35 17.05 22.11
C TYR A 435 0.15 16.73 21.21
N ASP A 436 -0.17 15.45 20.99
CA ASP A 436 -1.41 15.05 20.31
C ASP A 436 -2.62 15.13 21.26
N SER A 437 -2.41 15.38 22.56
CA SER A 437 -3.46 15.53 23.59
C SER A 437 -4.58 16.48 23.18
N ASN A 438 -4.22 17.69 22.71
CA ASN A 438 -5.23 18.67 22.28
C ASN A 438 -6.00 18.17 21.05
N LEU A 439 -5.33 17.51 20.11
CA LEU A 439 -5.98 16.92 18.94
C LEU A 439 -6.97 15.82 19.35
N PHE A 440 -6.63 15.00 20.33
CA PHE A 440 -7.49 13.92 20.82
C PHE A 440 -8.75 14.47 21.49
N LYS A 441 -8.59 15.52 22.29
CA LYS A 441 -9.72 16.24 22.92
C LYS A 441 -10.65 16.90 21.90
N TYR A 442 -10.10 17.37 20.79
CA TYR A 442 -10.87 18.00 19.71
C TYR A 442 -11.62 16.97 18.84
N ALA A 443 -11.03 15.80 18.61
CA ALA A 443 -11.59 14.79 17.71
C ALA A 443 -12.88 14.15 18.25
N ASN A 444 -13.77 13.75 17.33
CA ASN A 444 -14.96 12.98 17.68
C ASN A 444 -14.61 11.56 18.12
N TYR A 445 -13.52 11.02 17.57
CA TYR A 445 -12.95 9.74 17.98
C TYR A 445 -11.44 9.82 17.86
N SER A 446 -10.72 9.33 18.85
CA SER A 446 -9.26 9.31 18.87
C SER A 446 -8.76 7.93 19.27
N PHE A 447 -7.62 7.53 18.70
CA PHE A 447 -6.99 6.28 19.11
C PHE A 447 -5.47 6.36 19.02
N THR A 448 -4.81 5.55 19.84
CA THR A 448 -3.35 5.46 19.89
C THR A 448 -2.89 4.01 20.05
N ILE A 449 -1.59 3.78 20.20
CA ILE A 449 -0.95 2.47 20.38
C ILE A 449 -0.38 2.33 21.80
N ASP A 450 0.03 1.13 22.19
CA ASP A 450 0.30 0.84 23.61
C ASP A 450 1.58 1.51 24.16
N ASN A 451 2.55 1.82 23.29
CA ASN A 451 3.76 2.56 23.65
C ASN A 451 3.56 4.10 23.74
N ALA A 452 2.33 4.58 23.59
CA ALA A 452 2.01 6.00 23.73
C ALA A 452 2.17 6.49 25.17
N PRO A 453 2.46 7.80 25.36
CA PRO A 453 2.46 8.43 26.68
C PRO A 453 1.17 8.17 27.46
N ILE A 454 1.28 7.94 28.77
CA ILE A 454 0.14 7.54 29.62
C ILE A 454 -1.02 8.54 29.59
N ASN A 455 -0.71 9.83 29.54
CA ASN A 455 -1.69 10.90 29.42
C ASN A 455 -2.45 10.80 28.10
N LEU A 456 -1.77 10.54 26.98
CA LEU A 456 -2.39 10.39 25.67
C LEU A 456 -3.28 9.14 25.61
N LYS A 457 -2.85 8.03 26.24
CA LYS A 457 -3.66 6.81 26.34
C LYS A 457 -4.96 7.05 27.09
N ASN A 458 -4.91 7.76 28.21
CA ASN A 458 -6.09 8.08 29.03
C ASN A 458 -7.08 9.01 28.32
N GLU A 459 -6.59 9.88 27.44
CA GLU A 459 -7.42 10.80 26.66
C GLU A 459 -7.97 10.18 25.37
N SER A 460 -7.44 9.03 24.95
CA SER A 460 -7.86 8.34 23.73
C SER A 460 -9.17 7.58 23.91
N ASN A 461 -10.01 7.52 22.89
CA ASN A 461 -11.20 6.65 22.92
C ASN A 461 -10.83 5.16 22.82
N LYS A 462 -9.68 4.84 22.21
CA LYS A 462 -9.18 3.48 22.05
C LYS A 462 -7.67 3.41 22.05
N VAL A 463 -7.12 2.49 22.83
CA VAL A 463 -5.71 2.08 22.73
C VAL A 463 -5.64 0.75 21.98
N LEU A 464 -4.82 0.69 20.93
CA LEU A 464 -4.57 -0.54 20.19
C LEU A 464 -3.54 -1.37 20.96
N ASN A 465 -3.86 -2.65 21.23
CA ASN A 465 -2.98 -3.61 21.90
C ASN A 465 -1.80 -4.03 20.99
N THR A 466 -0.92 -3.08 20.67
CA THR A 466 0.22 -3.27 19.77
C THR A 466 1.18 -2.09 19.92
N ASN A 467 2.48 -2.35 19.73
CA ASN A 467 3.50 -1.32 19.60
C ASN A 467 3.90 -1.09 18.12
N ASN A 468 3.23 -1.75 17.18
CA ASN A 468 3.53 -1.62 15.76
C ASN A 468 2.71 -0.48 15.14
N ASN A 469 3.40 0.57 14.72
CA ASN A 469 2.84 1.73 14.02
C ASN A 469 2.02 1.36 12.77
N GLU A 470 2.31 0.25 12.11
CA GLU A 470 1.54 -0.25 10.96
C GLU A 470 0.07 -0.53 11.29
N LYS A 471 -0.23 -0.80 12.55
CA LYS A 471 -1.60 -1.05 13.00
C LYS A 471 -2.46 0.22 13.00
N ILE A 472 -1.86 1.40 13.03
CA ILE A 472 -2.58 2.68 12.95
C ILE A 472 -3.33 2.78 11.61
N PHE A 473 -2.64 2.57 10.49
CA PHE A 473 -3.27 2.60 9.17
C PHE A 473 -4.23 1.42 8.95
N ASN A 474 -4.05 0.31 9.67
CA ASN A 474 -5.03 -0.79 9.68
C ASN A 474 -6.34 -0.38 10.35
N GLU A 475 -6.25 0.32 11.48
CA GLU A 475 -7.42 0.83 12.18
C GLU A 475 -8.12 1.92 11.37
N LEU A 476 -7.39 2.83 10.71
CA LEU A 476 -7.97 3.81 9.76
C LEU A 476 -8.84 3.10 8.71
N GLY A 477 -8.29 2.08 8.05
CA GLY A 477 -9.04 1.30 7.06
C GLY A 477 -10.24 0.58 7.65
N HIS A 478 -10.11 0.05 8.87
CA HIS A 478 -11.23 -0.59 9.57
C HIS A 478 -12.36 0.42 9.84
N LEU A 479 -12.04 1.59 10.40
CA LEU A 479 -13.00 2.66 10.68
C LEU A 479 -13.64 3.20 9.40
N TYR A 480 -12.86 3.40 8.34
CA TYR A 480 -13.35 3.85 7.03
C TYR A 480 -14.37 2.87 6.43
N HIS A 481 -14.19 1.57 6.66
CA HIS A 481 -15.09 0.53 6.15
C HIS A 481 -16.20 0.12 7.13
N LYS A 482 -16.30 0.77 8.29
CA LYS A 482 -17.32 0.47 9.31
C LYS A 482 -18.53 1.40 9.14
N LYS A 483 -19.75 0.83 9.29
CA LYS A 483 -21.01 1.57 9.14
C LYS A 483 -21.30 2.55 10.29
N THR A 484 -20.87 2.18 11.49
CA THR A 484 -20.98 2.96 12.73
C THR A 484 -19.76 2.64 13.57
N TYR A 485 -19.01 3.66 14.02
CA TYR A 485 -17.81 3.44 14.82
C TYR A 485 -18.06 3.63 16.30
#